data_AF-A0A0G9L2Y2-F1
#
_entry.id   AF-A0A0G9L2Y2-F1
#
_cell.length_a   1.000
_cell.length_b   1.000
_cell.length_c   1.000
_cell.angle_alpha   90.00
_cell.angle_beta   90.00
_cell.angle_gamma   90.00
#
_symmetry.space_group_name_H-M   'P 1'
#
loop_
_entity.id
_entity.type
_entity.pdbx_description
1 polymer ?
#
loop_
_entity_poly.entity_id
_entity_poly.type
_entity_poly.pdbx_seq_one_letter_code
_entity_poly.pdbx_strand_id
1 'polypeptide(L)'
;MDNNSSLRLIDANLNRLREGIRVVEDIFRYVYNNKEVATKLKNLRHLARTQNYYELLETRDVKNDVLRESIKSEQNRDNLNSILIANFKRAQESARVLEEFTKLTSIKDSENFKYIRYELYNLEIVLTKITSNSK
;
A
#
# COMPACT_ATOMS: atom_id res chain seq x y z
N MET A 1 -1.46 -24.83 4.14
CA MET A 1 -0.50 -23.70 4.19
C MET A 1 0.10 -23.69 5.58
N ASP A 2 1.43 -23.72 5.70
CA ASP A 2 2.06 -23.55 7.00
C ASP A 2 1.78 -22.15 7.52
N ASN A 3 1.42 -22.03 8.79
CA ASN A 3 1.00 -20.78 9.44
C ASN A 3 2.04 -19.66 9.21
N ASN A 4 3.33 -20.03 9.22
CA ASN A 4 4.46 -19.13 9.00
C ASN A 4 4.50 -18.53 7.57
N SER A 5 4.14 -19.30 6.54
CA SER A 5 4.10 -18.79 5.17
C SER A 5 2.98 -17.76 4.95
N SER A 6 1.83 -17.98 5.60
CA SER A 6 0.70 -17.03 5.57
C SER A 6 1.06 -15.71 6.28
N LEU A 7 1.71 -15.80 7.45
CA LEU A 7 2.18 -14.64 8.21
C LEU A 7 3.22 -13.82 7.44
N ARG A 8 4.20 -14.47 6.78
CA ARG A 8 5.19 -13.78 5.92
C ARG A 8 4.51 -13.03 4.77
N LEU A 9 3.50 -13.63 4.16
CA LEU A 9 2.73 -13.00 3.09
C LEU A 9 1.96 -11.78 3.61
N ILE A 10 1.33 -11.89 4.78
CA ILE A 10 0.62 -10.78 5.42
C ILE A 10 1.60 -9.65 5.76
N ASP A 11 2.76 -9.93 6.36
CA ASP A 11 3.78 -8.92 6.69
C ASP A 11 4.24 -8.17 5.42
N ALA A 12 4.61 -8.92 4.38
CA ALA A 12 5.10 -8.34 3.13
C ALA A 12 4.07 -7.40 2.50
N ASN A 13 2.79 -7.78 2.46
CA ASN A 13 1.74 -6.96 1.89
C ASN A 13 1.34 -5.79 2.80
N LEU A 14 1.40 -5.92 4.12
CA LEU A 14 1.23 -4.80 5.05
C LEU A 14 2.30 -3.74 4.83
N ASN A 15 3.56 -4.16 4.64
CA ASN A 15 4.65 -3.24 4.37
C ASN A 15 4.45 -2.50 3.04
N ARG A 16 4.20 -3.24 1.95
CA ARG A 16 3.97 -2.68 0.61
C ARG A 16 2.77 -1.73 0.56
N LEU A 17 1.67 -2.08 1.24
CA LEU A 17 0.49 -1.21 1.37
C LEU A 17 0.87 0.12 2.04
N ARG A 18 1.53 0.05 3.19
CA ARG A 18 1.88 1.25 3.98
C ARG A 18 2.90 2.13 3.27
N GLU A 19 3.89 1.54 2.60
CA GLU A 19 4.89 2.27 1.81
C GLU A 19 4.28 2.91 0.57
N GLY A 20 3.43 2.20 -0.17
CA GLY A 20 2.71 2.75 -1.31
C GLY A 20 1.87 3.96 -0.93
N ILE A 21 1.09 3.87 0.16
CA ILE A 21 0.32 5.00 0.68
C ILE A 21 1.24 6.15 1.13
N ARG A 22 2.37 5.83 1.78
CA ARG A 22 3.32 6.82 2.29
C ARG A 22 3.90 7.69 1.18
N VAL A 23 4.29 7.10 0.05
CA VAL A 23 4.83 7.86 -1.09
C VAL A 23 3.80 8.87 -1.59
N VAL A 24 2.55 8.44 -1.80
CA VAL A 24 1.47 9.33 -2.24
C VAL A 24 1.21 10.41 -1.18
N GLU A 25 1.16 10.04 0.10
CA GLU A 25 0.96 10.97 1.22
C GLU A 25 2.01 12.10 1.20
N ASP A 26 3.27 11.77 1.00
CA ASP A 26 4.37 12.75 0.98
C ASP A 26 4.34 13.67 -0.24
N ILE A 27 3.93 13.16 -1.39
CA ILE A 27 3.72 14.00 -2.58
C ILE A 27 2.66 15.06 -2.28
N PHE A 28 1.52 14.68 -1.69
CA PHE A 28 0.50 15.67 -1.34
C PHE A 28 0.90 16.57 -0.17
N ARG A 29 1.69 16.07 0.77
CA ARG A 29 2.18 16.87 1.90
C ARG A 29 3.19 17.92 1.48
N TYR A 30 4.20 17.54 0.69
CA TYR A 30 5.38 18.37 0.46
C TYR A 30 5.44 19.00 -0.92
N VAL A 31 4.89 18.34 -1.95
CA VAL A 31 4.87 18.91 -3.32
C VAL A 31 3.65 19.79 -3.51
N TYR A 32 2.47 19.28 -3.18
CA TYR A 32 1.20 20.01 -3.36
C TYR A 32 0.76 20.82 -2.15
N ASN A 33 1.41 20.69 -0.99
CA ASN A 33 1.01 21.32 0.28
C ASN A 33 -0.48 21.12 0.62
N ASN A 34 -1.07 20.00 0.20
CA ASN A 34 -2.48 19.68 0.38
C ASN A 34 -2.68 18.89 1.68
N LYS A 35 -2.95 19.61 2.77
CA LYS A 35 -3.18 19.05 4.11
C LYS A 35 -4.34 18.07 4.15
N GLU A 36 -5.42 18.34 3.43
CA GLU A 36 -6.64 17.51 3.45
C GLU A 36 -6.35 16.11 2.89
N VAL A 37 -5.79 16.05 1.68
CA VAL A 37 -5.46 14.78 1.02
C VAL A 37 -4.39 14.02 1.79
N ALA A 38 -3.33 14.71 2.25
CA ALA A 38 -2.30 14.09 3.06
C ALA A 38 -2.84 13.51 4.37
N THR A 39 -3.87 14.13 4.97
CA THR A 39 -4.51 13.62 6.19
C THR A 39 -5.35 12.37 5.89
N LYS A 40 -6.11 12.35 4.80
CA LYS A 40 -6.88 11.17 4.37
C LYS A 40 -5.94 9.97 4.14
N LEU A 41 -4.84 10.16 3.42
CA LEU A 41 -3.84 9.12 3.17
C LEU A 41 -3.16 8.64 4.48
N LYS A 42 -2.82 9.56 5.38
CA LYS A 42 -2.27 9.22 6.70
C LYS A 42 -3.22 8.34 7.50
N ASN A 43 -4.53 8.62 7.46
CA ASN A 43 -5.55 7.84 8.17
C ASN A 43 -5.67 6.43 7.58
N LEU A 44 -5.70 6.28 6.25
CA LEU A 44 -5.69 4.97 5.59
C LEU A 44 -4.44 4.15 5.97
N ARG A 45 -3.27 4.79 6.00
CA ARG A 45 -2.02 4.14 6.45
C ARG A 45 -2.05 3.72 7.91
N HIS A 46 -2.82 4.42 8.75
CA HIS A 46 -3.01 4.05 10.15
C HIS A 46 -3.95 2.85 10.30
N LEU A 47 -5.04 2.80 9.52
CA LEU A 47 -5.96 1.66 9.48
C LEU A 47 -5.28 0.38 8.96
N ALA A 48 -4.24 0.50 8.14
CA ALA A 48 -3.41 -0.60 7.68
C ALA A 48 -2.41 -1.13 8.73
N ARG A 49 -2.45 -0.66 9.99
CA ARG A 49 -1.59 -1.19 11.05
C ARG A 49 -2.20 -2.46 11.66
N THR A 50 -1.34 -3.38 12.04
CA THR A 50 -1.71 -4.61 12.75
C THR A 50 -1.16 -4.58 14.18
N GLN A 51 -1.84 -5.27 15.09
CA GLN A 51 -1.41 -5.44 16.48
C GLN A 51 -0.32 -6.52 16.61
N ASN A 52 -0.21 -7.44 15.64
CA ASN A 52 0.71 -8.58 15.70
C ASN A 52 2.09 -8.26 15.10
N TYR A 53 2.62 -7.06 15.35
CA TYR A 53 3.84 -6.59 14.70
C TYR A 53 5.05 -7.50 14.94
N TYR A 54 5.25 -7.98 16.17
CA TYR A 54 6.40 -8.82 16.53
C TYR A 54 6.33 -10.21 15.89
N GLU A 55 5.15 -10.84 15.91
CA GLU A 55 4.91 -12.13 15.26
C GLU A 55 5.21 -12.07 13.76
N LEU A 56 4.80 -10.99 13.10
CA LEU A 56 5.06 -10.78 11.68
C LEU A 56 6.53 -10.50 11.40
N LEU A 57 7.21 -9.76 12.27
CA LEU A 57 8.62 -9.43 12.13
C LEU A 57 9.50 -10.70 12.14
N GLU A 58 9.17 -11.69 12.96
CA GLU A 58 9.88 -12.97 13.05
C GLU A 58 9.84 -13.78 11.74
N THR A 59 8.84 -13.52 10.88
CA THR A 59 8.69 -14.22 9.59
C THR A 59 9.44 -13.55 8.44
N ARG A 60 10.10 -12.41 8.68
CA ARG A 60 10.80 -11.66 7.63
C ARG A 60 12.04 -12.37 7.14
N ASP A 61 11.95 -12.86 5.92
CA ASP A 61 13.10 -13.37 5.18
C ASP A 61 13.34 -12.55 3.91
N VAL A 62 14.09 -11.47 4.09
CA VAL A 62 14.52 -10.57 3.00
C VAL A 62 15.63 -11.20 2.16
N LYS A 63 16.46 -12.08 2.75
CA LYS A 63 17.61 -12.68 2.07
C LYS A 63 17.15 -13.70 1.02
N ASN A 64 16.10 -14.46 1.33
CA ASN A 64 15.53 -15.47 0.43
C ASN A 64 14.24 -14.98 -0.24
N ASP A 65 14.07 -13.67 -0.45
CA ASP A 65 12.99 -13.16 -1.30
C ASP A 65 13.35 -13.40 -2.78
N VAL A 66 12.56 -14.24 -3.44
CA VAL A 66 12.76 -14.67 -4.83
C VAL A 66 12.52 -13.56 -5.84
N LEU A 67 11.85 -12.46 -5.47
CA LEU A 67 11.58 -11.29 -6.32
C LEU A 67 12.24 -10.02 -5.78
N ARG A 68 13.42 -10.17 -5.15
CA ARG A 68 14.19 -9.04 -4.60
C ARG A 68 14.73 -8.09 -5.68
N GLU A 69 15.07 -8.61 -6.86
CA GLU A 69 15.65 -7.81 -7.92
C GLU A 69 14.58 -6.97 -8.62
N SER A 70 14.82 -5.66 -8.71
CA SER A 70 13.94 -4.77 -9.47
C SER A 70 14.05 -5.03 -10.96
N ILE A 71 12.90 -5.04 -11.63
CA ILE A 71 12.84 -5.04 -13.10
C ILE A 71 13.04 -3.62 -13.65
N LYS A 72 13.48 -3.50 -14.91
CA LYS A 72 13.79 -2.19 -15.54
C LYS A 72 12.64 -1.17 -15.48
N SER A 73 11.39 -1.64 -15.51
CA SER A 73 10.20 -0.79 -15.41
C SER A 73 9.93 -0.26 -13.99
N GLU A 74 10.53 -0.85 -12.96
CA GLU A 74 10.49 -0.31 -11.59
C GLU A 74 11.55 0.75 -11.34
N GLN A 75 12.67 0.70 -12.09
CA GLN A 75 13.81 1.58 -11.95
C GLN A 75 13.59 2.97 -12.57
N ASN A 76 12.69 3.09 -13.54
CA ASN A 76 12.45 4.33 -14.28
C ASN A 76 11.06 4.90 -13.99
N ARG A 77 10.99 6.22 -13.81
CA ARG A 77 9.75 6.98 -13.66
C ARG A 77 9.84 8.24 -14.49
N ASP A 78 8.88 8.45 -15.38
CA ASP A 78 8.94 9.54 -16.35
C ASP A 78 8.58 10.90 -15.73
N ASN A 79 7.71 10.89 -14.71
CA ASN A 79 7.21 12.10 -14.05
C ASN A 79 6.49 11.77 -12.73
N LEU A 80 6.09 12.81 -12.00
CA LEU A 80 5.38 12.69 -10.73
C LEU A 80 4.07 11.89 -10.85
N ASN A 81 3.32 12.03 -11.95
CA ASN A 81 2.09 11.26 -12.16
C ASN A 81 2.37 9.75 -12.30
N SER A 82 3.45 9.37 -12.98
CA SER A 82 3.87 7.96 -13.05
C SER A 82 4.23 7.39 -11.67
N ILE A 83 4.80 8.20 -10.78
CA ILE A 83 5.09 7.81 -9.39
C ILE A 83 3.78 7.61 -8.60
N LEU A 84 2.82 8.54 -8.75
CA LEU A 84 1.51 8.44 -8.10
C LEU A 84 0.78 7.17 -8.52
N ILE A 85 0.62 6.94 -9.82
CA ILE A 85 -0.09 5.77 -10.36
C ILE A 85 0.55 4.48 -9.87
N ALA A 86 1.88 4.35 -9.99
CA ALA A 86 2.57 3.13 -9.58
C ALA A 86 2.39 2.81 -8.08
N ASN A 87 2.42 3.83 -7.21
CA ASN A 87 2.24 3.64 -5.78
C ASN A 87 0.78 3.39 -5.38
N PHE A 88 -0.19 3.99 -6.10
CA PHE A 88 -1.60 3.62 -5.96
C PHE A 88 -1.84 2.15 -6.32
N LYS A 89 -1.36 1.69 -7.48
CA LYS A 89 -1.53 0.29 -7.91
C LYS A 89 -0.92 -0.69 -6.93
N ARG A 90 0.33 -0.45 -6.51
CA ARG A 90 1.00 -1.28 -5.51
C ARG A 90 0.22 -1.36 -4.19
N ALA A 91 -0.30 -0.22 -3.71
CA ALA A 91 -1.09 -0.18 -2.48
C ALA A 91 -2.43 -0.94 -2.65
N GLN A 92 -3.13 -0.73 -3.77
CA GLN A 92 -4.39 -1.40 -4.08
C GLN A 92 -4.23 -2.93 -4.18
N GLU A 93 -3.19 -3.40 -4.86
CA GLU A 93 -2.85 -4.83 -4.98
C GLU A 93 -2.52 -5.44 -3.62
N SER A 94 -1.71 -4.74 -2.82
CA SER A 94 -1.36 -5.19 -1.47
C SER A 94 -2.59 -5.28 -0.56
N ALA A 95 -3.48 -4.29 -0.61
CA ALA A 95 -4.75 -4.32 0.12
C ALA A 95 -5.66 -5.47 -0.36
N ARG A 96 -5.67 -5.78 -1.65
CA ARG A 96 -6.43 -6.92 -2.20
C ARG A 96 -5.93 -8.25 -1.66
N VAL A 97 -4.62 -8.44 -1.60
CA VAL A 97 -4.02 -9.65 -1.04
C VAL A 97 -4.36 -9.78 0.45
N LEU A 98 -4.22 -8.70 1.22
CA LEU A 98 -4.56 -8.69 2.65
C LEU A 98 -6.05 -8.98 2.88
N GLU A 99 -6.94 -8.37 2.12
CA GLU A 99 -8.38 -8.64 2.16
C GLU A 99 -8.66 -10.14 2.00
N GLU A 100 -8.12 -10.79 0.97
CA GLU A 100 -8.39 -12.21 0.73
C GLU A 100 -7.77 -13.12 1.79
N PHE A 101 -6.52 -12.89 2.19
CA PHE A 101 -5.83 -13.77 3.14
C PHE A 101 -6.38 -13.66 4.56
N THR A 102 -6.82 -12.47 4.97
CA THR A 102 -7.43 -12.27 6.28
C THR A 102 -8.82 -12.87 6.40
N LYS A 103 -9.53 -13.23 5.31
CA LYS A 103 -10.78 -13.99 5.41
C LYS A 103 -10.61 -15.34 6.13
N LEU A 104 -9.40 -15.90 6.10
CA LEU A 104 -9.08 -17.16 6.77
C LEU A 104 -8.99 -17.02 8.29
N THR A 105 -8.78 -15.81 8.82
CA THR A 105 -8.48 -15.58 10.24
C THR A 105 -9.38 -14.54 10.90
N SER A 106 -9.83 -13.53 10.16
CA SER A 106 -10.57 -12.37 10.68
C SER A 106 -11.36 -11.67 9.56
N ILE A 107 -12.68 -11.89 9.55
CA ILE A 107 -13.60 -11.17 8.64
C ILE A 107 -13.56 -9.66 8.86
N LYS A 108 -13.34 -9.22 10.11
CA LYS A 108 -13.18 -7.81 10.46
C LYS A 108 -12.00 -7.18 9.72
N ASP A 109 -10.85 -7.86 9.71
CA ASP A 109 -9.66 -7.35 9.01
C ASP A 109 -9.84 -7.41 7.49
N SER A 110 -10.50 -8.45 6.97
CA SER A 110 -10.88 -8.54 5.56
C SER A 110 -11.68 -7.31 5.12
N GLU A 111 -12.75 -6.96 5.85
CA GLU A 111 -13.57 -5.79 5.51
C GLU A 111 -12.80 -4.46 5.69
N ASN A 112 -11.87 -4.38 6.65
CA ASN A 112 -10.99 -3.21 6.79
C ASN A 112 -10.06 -3.04 5.57
N PHE A 113 -9.44 -4.11 5.09
CA PHE A 113 -8.58 -4.03 3.90
C PHE A 113 -9.35 -3.80 2.61
N LYS A 114 -10.57 -4.34 2.51
CA LYS A 114 -11.51 -3.96 1.45
C LYS A 114 -11.82 -2.47 1.50
N TYR A 115 -12.19 -1.93 2.65
CA TYR A 115 -12.43 -0.49 2.82
C TYR A 115 -11.23 0.36 2.35
N ILE A 116 -10.03 0.04 2.83
CA ILE A 116 -8.79 0.72 2.41
C ILE A 116 -8.61 0.65 0.89
N ARG A 117 -8.82 -0.52 0.27
CA ARG A 117 -8.67 -0.71 -1.18
C ARG A 117 -9.64 0.17 -1.97
N TYR A 118 -10.91 0.25 -1.57
CA TYR A 118 -11.89 1.09 -2.25
C TYR A 118 -11.60 2.58 -2.08
N GLU A 119 -11.17 3.02 -0.90
CA GLU A 119 -10.72 4.40 -0.69
C GLU A 119 -9.51 4.75 -1.57
N LEU A 120 -8.58 3.82 -1.75
CA LEU A 120 -7.45 4.02 -2.66
C LEU A 120 -7.87 4.12 -4.13
N TYR A 121 -8.90 3.41 -4.57
CA TYR A 121 -9.45 3.60 -5.93
C TYR A 121 -10.08 4.99 -6.09
N ASN A 122 -10.88 5.40 -5.11
CA ASN A 122 -11.53 6.71 -5.15
C ASN A 122 -10.51 7.85 -5.18
N LEU A 123 -9.47 7.76 -4.33
CA LEU A 123 -8.39 8.73 -4.31
C LEU A 123 -7.58 8.74 -5.61
N GLU A 124 -7.27 7.58 -6.20
CA GLU A 124 -6.57 7.52 -7.50
C GLU A 124 -7.35 8.28 -8.58
N ILE A 125 -8.66 8.04 -8.71
CA ILE A 125 -9.51 8.69 -9.73
C ILE A 125 -9.50 10.22 -9.59
N VAL A 126 -9.60 10.72 -8.36
CA VAL A 126 -9.66 12.17 -8.09
C VAL A 126 -8.30 12.82 -8.29
N LEU A 127 -7.24 12.21 -7.76
CA LEU A 127 -5.93 12.83 -7.65
C LEU A 127 -5.14 12.76 -8.97
N THR A 128 -5.32 11.70 -9.77
CA THR A 128 -4.72 11.64 -11.10
C THR A 128 -5.29 12.70 -12.04
N LYS A 129 -6.57 13.07 -11.91
CA LYS A 129 -7.18 14.18 -12.66
C LYS A 129 -6.59 15.54 -12.30
N ILE A 130 -6.47 15.82 -10.99
CA ILE A 130 -5.89 17.08 -10.50
C ILE A 130 -4.46 17.25 -11.00
N THR A 131 -3.66 16.19 -10.91
CA THR A 131 -2.23 16.24 -11.28
C THR A 131 -1.98 16.23 -12.79
N SER A 132 -2.90 15.69 -13.59
CA SER A 132 -2.82 15.74 -15.05
C SER A 132 -3.18 17.11 -15.63
N ASN A 133 -4.08 17.85 -14.95
CA ASN A 133 -4.53 19.19 -15.36
C ASN A 133 -3.64 20.33 -14.84
N SER A 134 -2.63 20.03 -14.02
CA SER A 134 -1.70 21.03 -13.46
C SER A 134 -0.47 21.27 -14.35
N LYS A 135 -0.58 21.01 -15.66
CA LYS A 135 0.44 21.28 -16.67
C LYS A 135 0.15 22.56 -17.42
#